data_AF-A0A5B8K7T8-F1
#
_entry.id   AF-A0A5B8K7T8-F1
#
_cell.length_a   1.000
_cell.length_b   1.000
_cell.length_c   1.000
_cell.angle_alpha   90.00
_cell.angle_beta   90.00
_cell.angle_gamma   90.00
#
_symmetry.space_group_name_H-M   'P 1'
#
loop_
_entity.id
_entity.type
_entity.pdbx_description
1 polymer ?
#
loop_
_entity_poly.entity_id
_entity_poly.type
_entity_poly.pdbx_seq_one_letter_code
_entity_poly.pdbx_strand_id
1 'polypeptide(L)'
;MKQIKYLVVDIGNSNCKINVINQDFKILDNVKIVKIKKYDVNLVVENISKLVIKHKISIGLIGSVVLNLTKKIITQIKKENMGIRLFDMEEFRECISYKIDSNLLKQKGIDLIANSEYLSQSFDGEETKGLFLFGTATVFIALKNNSYYEVAITLGLARTIINLIKNASILNKRYYKQISNMSNKEVIAFAKTVIPNIYRGSIISLEGFITECKNIYLNNKNTYFISGGDANLISQNFHQFIEEETTSKGYLLMYKNYKKIHTNQ
;
A
#
# COMPACT_ATOMS: atom_id res chain seq x y z
N MET A 1 14.76 27.24 -8.32
CA MET A 1 13.82 27.21 -7.16
C MET A 1 14.08 25.95 -6.35
N LYS A 2 14.04 25.98 -5.01
CA LYS A 2 14.22 24.75 -4.20
C LYS A 2 12.97 23.88 -4.35
N GLN A 3 13.14 22.63 -4.78
CA GLN A 3 12.05 21.65 -4.89
C GLN A 3 11.54 21.28 -3.49
N ILE A 4 10.22 21.33 -3.28
CA ILE A 4 9.61 20.94 -2.01
C ILE A 4 9.66 19.42 -1.88
N LYS A 5 10.04 18.94 -0.70
CA LYS A 5 10.15 17.51 -0.37
C LYS A 5 9.33 17.20 0.86
N TYR A 6 8.72 16.03 0.85
CA TYR A 6 7.89 15.49 1.91
C TYR A 6 8.47 14.18 2.38
N LEU A 7 8.40 13.92 3.67
CA LEU A 7 8.55 12.58 4.23
C LEU A 7 7.17 11.94 4.26
N VAL A 8 7.03 10.73 3.74
CA VAL A 8 5.77 9.97 3.78
C VAL A 8 6.05 8.62 4.42
N VAL A 9 5.35 8.33 5.51
CA VAL A 9 5.49 7.11 6.29
C VAL A 9 4.19 6.31 6.17
N ASP A 10 4.28 5.13 5.58
CA ASP A 10 3.16 4.18 5.44
C ASP A 10 3.42 2.95 6.31
N ILE A 11 2.60 2.76 7.34
CA ILE A 11 2.78 1.70 8.33
C ILE A 11 1.71 0.62 8.14
N GLY A 12 2.08 -0.39 7.37
CA GLY A 12 1.26 -1.56 7.10
C GLY A 12 1.35 -2.63 8.19
N ASN A 13 0.56 -3.69 8.01
CA ASN A 13 0.57 -4.86 8.90
C ASN A 13 1.88 -5.66 8.89
N SER A 14 2.64 -5.59 7.79
CA SER A 14 3.84 -6.40 7.57
C SER A 14 5.12 -5.60 7.33
N ASN A 15 5.00 -4.37 6.85
CA ASN A 15 6.14 -3.47 6.63
C ASN A 15 5.75 -2.01 6.86
N CYS A 16 6.73 -1.24 7.31
CA CYS A 16 6.69 0.21 7.39
C CYS A 16 7.58 0.74 6.26
N LYS A 17 7.03 1.57 5.38
CA LYS A 17 7.76 2.25 4.32
C LYS A 17 7.92 3.71 4.67
N ILE A 18 9.12 4.23 4.53
CA ILE A 18 9.45 5.63 4.74
C ILE A 18 10.01 6.16 3.41
N ASN A 19 9.25 7.01 2.74
CA ASN A 19 9.57 7.56 1.44
C ASN A 19 9.91 9.05 1.57
N VAL A 20 10.89 9.51 0.80
CA VAL A 20 11.09 10.93 0.50
C VAL A 20 10.52 11.18 -0.88
N ILE A 21 9.46 11.97 -0.95
CA ILE A 21 8.74 12.28 -2.19
C ILE A 21 8.81 13.77 -2.47
N ASN A 22 8.98 14.15 -3.74
CA ASN A 22 8.90 15.56 -4.13
C ASN A 22 7.45 15.97 -4.46
N GLN A 23 7.24 17.26 -4.70
CA GLN A 23 5.96 17.81 -5.11
C GLN A 23 5.40 17.22 -6.43
N ASP A 24 6.26 16.62 -7.26
CA ASP A 24 5.94 15.99 -8.55
C ASP A 24 5.72 14.47 -8.42
N PHE A 25 5.51 13.98 -7.20
CA PHE A 25 5.29 12.56 -6.87
C PHE A 25 6.44 11.60 -7.16
N LYS A 26 7.64 12.11 -7.46
CA LYS A 26 8.85 11.30 -7.64
C LYS A 26 9.40 10.89 -6.28
N ILE A 27 9.63 9.59 -6.10
CA ILE A 27 10.35 9.03 -4.96
C ILE A 27 11.85 9.33 -5.13
N LEU A 28 12.42 10.06 -4.19
CA LEU A 28 13.83 10.47 -4.18
C LEU A 28 14.70 9.53 -3.34
N ASP A 29 14.11 8.93 -2.31
CA ASP A 29 14.76 8.03 -1.36
C ASP A 29 13.70 7.18 -0.66
N ASN A 30 14.06 5.98 -0.23
CA ASN A 30 13.14 5.11 0.50
C ASN A 30 13.85 4.20 1.49
N VAL A 31 13.14 3.84 2.55
CA VAL A 31 13.54 2.83 3.52
C VAL A 31 12.34 1.91 3.78
N LYS A 32 12.57 0.60 3.79
CA LYS A 32 11.57 -0.40 4.15
C LYS A 32 11.99 -1.14 5.42
N ILE A 33 11.16 -1.07 6.45
CA ILE A 33 11.34 -1.77 7.72
C ILE A 33 10.34 -2.93 7.78
N VAL A 34 10.83 -4.16 7.88
CA VAL A 34 9.97 -5.36 7.95
C VAL A 34 9.60 -5.65 9.40
N LYS A 35 8.31 -5.89 9.65
CA LYS A 35 7.81 -6.29 10.97
C LYS A 35 8.09 -7.78 11.20
N ILE A 36 8.86 -8.10 12.23
CA ILE A 36 9.09 -9.50 12.65
C ILE A 36 8.01 -9.93 13.66
N LYS A 37 7.82 -9.16 14.75
CA LYS A 37 6.74 -9.37 15.75
C LYS A 37 6.01 -8.08 16.06
N LYS A 38 6.76 -7.03 16.37
CA LYS A 38 6.31 -5.65 16.60
C LYS A 38 7.25 -4.70 15.87
N TYR A 39 6.77 -3.50 15.56
CA TYR A 39 7.67 -2.44 15.09
C TYR A 39 8.49 -1.92 16.27
N ASP A 40 9.79 -1.73 16.01
CA ASP A 40 10.65 -0.96 16.88
C ASP A 40 10.46 0.53 16.56
N VAL A 41 9.85 1.26 17.48
CA VAL A 41 9.57 2.69 17.31
C VAL A 41 10.86 3.49 17.19
N ASN A 42 11.91 3.13 17.93
CA ASN A 42 13.18 3.85 17.90
C ASN A 42 13.85 3.67 16.54
N LEU A 43 13.85 2.44 16.00
CA LEU A 43 14.38 2.18 14.65
C LEU A 43 13.62 2.98 13.56
N VAL A 44 12.28 3.06 13.66
CA VAL A 44 11.48 3.84 12.72
C VAL A 44 11.86 5.33 12.81
N VAL A 45 11.93 5.88 14.02
CA VAL A 45 12.27 7.28 14.25
C VAL A 45 13.70 7.61 13.83
N GLU A 46 14.66 6.72 14.08
CA GLU A 46 16.05 6.88 13.64
C GLU A 46 16.15 6.97 12.11
N ASN A 47 15.42 6.12 11.37
CA ASN A 47 15.39 6.18 9.91
C ASN A 47 14.70 7.45 9.40
N ILE A 48 13.64 7.90 10.08
CA ILE A 48 13.00 9.19 9.80
C ILE A 48 14.01 10.33 10.01
N SER A 49 14.74 10.34 11.13
CA SER A 49 15.77 11.35 11.45
C SER A 49 16.81 11.48 10.35
N LYS A 50 17.38 10.34 9.93
CA LYS A 50 18.39 10.27 8.87
C LYS A 50 17.88 10.88 7.57
N LEU A 51 16.66 10.55 7.16
CA LEU A 51 16.07 11.08 5.92
C LEU A 51 15.72 12.56 6.01
N VAL A 52 15.19 13.01 7.16
CA VAL A 52 14.87 14.43 7.42
C VAL A 52 16.13 15.29 7.32
N ILE A 53 17.22 14.89 7.97
CA ILE A 53 18.49 15.60 7.94
C ILE A 53 19.09 15.58 6.53
N LYS A 54 19.19 14.41 5.91
CA LYS A 54 19.77 14.22 4.57
C LYS A 54 19.07 15.08 3.52
N HIS A 55 17.73 15.14 3.57
CA HIS A 55 16.93 15.80 2.54
C HIS A 55 16.41 17.18 2.90
N LYS A 56 16.65 17.66 4.13
CA LYS A 56 16.17 18.94 4.66
C LYS A 56 14.65 19.05 4.59
N ILE A 57 13.96 18.03 5.07
CA ILE A 57 12.49 17.91 5.00
C ILE A 57 11.86 18.76 6.12
N SER A 58 10.78 19.48 5.79
CA SER A 58 10.01 20.28 6.75
C SER A 58 8.61 19.72 7.05
N ILE A 59 8.08 18.83 6.20
CA ILE A 59 6.74 18.26 6.33
C ILE A 59 6.82 16.73 6.29
N GLY A 60 6.24 16.08 7.30
CA GLY A 60 6.07 14.63 7.37
C GLY A 60 4.59 14.23 7.40
N LEU A 61 4.24 13.23 6.61
CA LEU A 61 2.91 12.64 6.51
C LEU A 61 3.00 11.20 7.02
N ILE A 62 2.21 10.83 8.04
CA ILE A 62 2.28 9.51 8.66
C ILE A 62 0.90 8.85 8.63
N GLY A 63 0.79 7.73 7.92
CA GLY A 63 -0.40 6.87 7.90
C GLY A 63 -0.10 5.50 8.49
N SER A 64 -1.07 4.90 9.18
CA SER A 64 -0.92 3.57 9.76
C SER A 64 -2.25 2.85 9.80
N VAL A 65 -2.25 1.58 9.38
CA VAL A 65 -3.34 0.64 9.67
C VAL A 65 -3.11 -0.15 10.95
N VAL A 66 -1.96 0.06 11.61
CA VAL A 66 -1.62 -0.54 12.89
C VAL A 66 -1.98 0.43 14.02
N LEU A 67 -2.96 0.03 14.83
CA LEU A 67 -3.48 0.84 15.93
C LEU A 67 -2.36 1.33 16.88
N ASN A 68 -2.49 2.59 17.33
CA ASN A 68 -1.63 3.24 18.31
C ASN A 68 -0.15 3.41 17.93
N LEU A 69 0.28 3.06 16.71
CA LEU A 69 1.68 3.20 16.30
C LEU A 69 2.01 4.62 15.81
N THR A 70 1.11 5.25 15.05
CA THR A 70 1.27 6.65 14.61
C THR A 70 1.48 7.59 15.79
N LYS A 71 0.62 7.50 16.82
CA LYS A 71 0.73 8.31 18.04
C LYS A 71 2.08 8.17 18.73
N LYS A 72 2.61 6.95 18.83
CA LYS A 72 3.92 6.68 19.45
C LYS A 72 5.06 7.31 18.66
N ILE A 73 5.06 7.14 17.32
CA ILE A 73 6.07 7.70 16.43
C ILE A 73 6.03 9.23 16.47
N ILE A 74 4.85 9.84 16.32
CA ILE A 74 4.68 11.30 16.39
C ILE A 74 5.18 11.84 17.73
N THR A 75 4.82 11.18 18.84
CA THR A 75 5.25 11.60 20.19
C THR A 75 6.77 11.55 20.32
N GLN A 76 7.40 10.48 19.83
CA GLN A 76 8.85 10.32 19.89
C GLN A 76 9.58 11.35 19.02
N ILE A 77 9.11 11.61 17.80
CA ILE A 77 9.69 12.65 16.92
C ILE A 77 9.59 14.03 17.55
N LYS A 78 8.45 14.35 18.19
CA LYS A 78 8.28 15.63 18.91
C LYS A 78 9.26 15.77 20.07
N LYS A 79 9.52 14.69 20.82
CA LYS A 79 10.52 14.67 21.89
C LYS A 79 11.95 14.91 21.38
N GLU A 80 12.28 14.39 20.20
CA GLU A 80 13.60 14.55 19.57
C GLU A 80 13.78 15.91 18.89
N ASN A 81 12.76 16.79 18.91
CA ASN A 81 12.79 18.14 18.35
C ASN A 81 13.34 18.22 16.92
N MET A 82 12.90 17.32 16.05
CA MET A 82 13.40 17.21 14.66
C MET A 82 13.13 18.44 13.77
N GLY A 83 12.40 19.45 14.25
CA GLY A 83 12.08 20.65 13.46
C GLY A 83 11.14 20.39 12.27
N ILE A 84 10.43 19.26 12.25
CA ILE A 84 9.49 18.90 11.19
C ILE A 84 8.04 19.02 11.65
N ARG A 85 7.17 19.50 10.75
CA ARG A 85 5.72 19.47 10.97
C ARG A 85 5.18 18.12 10.55
N LEU A 86 4.62 17.39 11.51
CA LEU A 86 4.01 16.08 11.27
C LEU A 86 2.49 16.19 11.15
N PHE A 87 1.93 15.38 10.25
CA PHE A 87 0.50 15.20 10.07
C PHE A 87 0.15 13.72 10.15
N ASP A 88 -0.88 13.40 10.93
CA ASP A 88 -1.50 12.07 10.92
C ASP A 88 -2.48 12.02 9.76
N MET A 89 -2.30 11.07 8.85
CA MET A 89 -3.15 10.97 7.66
C MET A 89 -4.61 10.65 8.00
N GLU A 90 -4.88 10.11 9.19
CA GLU A 90 -6.25 9.93 9.68
C GLU A 90 -7.02 11.27 9.81
N GLU A 91 -6.33 12.37 10.10
CA GLU A 91 -6.95 13.71 10.18
C GLU A 91 -7.42 14.21 8.81
N PHE A 92 -6.93 13.60 7.71
CA PHE A 92 -7.23 13.98 6.33
C PHE A 92 -8.15 12.99 5.63
N ARG A 93 -8.77 12.07 6.36
CA ARG A 93 -9.65 11.02 5.83
C ARG A 93 -10.75 11.55 4.87
N GLU A 94 -11.27 12.74 5.15
CA GLU A 94 -12.32 13.39 4.34
C GLU A 94 -11.76 14.32 3.25
N CYS A 95 -10.45 14.55 3.21
CA CYS A 95 -9.77 15.39 2.20
C CYS A 95 -9.52 14.61 0.90
N ILE A 96 -10.58 13.98 0.38
CA ILE A 96 -10.56 13.13 -0.81
C ILE A 96 -11.37 13.75 -1.96
N SER A 97 -11.06 13.33 -3.18
CA SER A 97 -11.64 13.89 -4.40
C SER A 97 -12.72 13.00 -5.02
N TYR A 98 -12.92 11.80 -4.49
CA TYR A 98 -13.93 10.84 -4.93
C TYR A 98 -15.11 10.78 -3.95
N LYS A 99 -16.27 10.36 -4.45
CA LYS A 99 -17.47 10.16 -3.61
C LYS A 99 -17.45 8.79 -2.96
N ILE A 100 -17.80 8.71 -1.69
CA ILE A 100 -17.93 7.45 -0.94
C ILE A 100 -18.95 7.64 0.18
N ASP A 101 -19.69 6.58 0.50
CA ASP A 101 -20.57 6.57 1.67
C ASP A 101 -19.77 6.82 2.96
N SER A 102 -20.33 7.62 3.88
CA SER A 102 -19.64 8.02 5.11
C SER A 102 -19.38 6.84 6.07
N ASN A 103 -20.28 5.84 6.12
CA ASN A 103 -20.07 4.66 6.96
C ASN A 103 -18.98 3.78 6.34
N LEU A 104 -18.99 3.63 5.03
CA LEU A 104 -17.94 2.90 4.32
C LEU A 104 -16.58 3.58 4.50
N LEU A 105 -16.51 4.91 4.39
CA LEU A 105 -15.30 5.69 4.59
C LEU A 105 -14.69 5.43 5.98
N LYS A 106 -15.50 5.36 7.04
CA LYS A 106 -15.03 5.09 8.41
C LYS A 106 -14.50 3.68 8.60
N GLN A 107 -14.97 2.71 7.83
CA GLN A 107 -14.57 1.29 7.94
C GLN A 107 -13.27 0.97 7.20
N LYS A 108 -12.85 1.79 6.24
CA LYS A 108 -11.65 1.52 5.45
C LYS A 108 -10.37 1.94 6.17
N GLY A 109 -9.30 1.17 5.98
CA GLY A 109 -7.96 1.60 6.36
C GLY A 109 -7.56 2.87 5.59
N ILE A 110 -6.76 3.72 6.24
CA ILE A 110 -6.27 4.96 5.62
C ILE A 110 -5.42 4.70 4.38
N ASP A 111 -4.77 3.54 4.31
CA ASP A 111 -4.04 3.06 3.14
C ASP A 111 -4.95 2.86 1.93
N LEU A 112 -6.12 2.23 2.10
CA LEU A 112 -7.09 2.03 1.02
C LEU A 112 -7.71 3.35 0.57
N ILE A 113 -7.93 4.29 1.49
CA ILE A 113 -8.40 5.64 1.16
C ILE A 113 -7.37 6.37 0.32
N ALA A 114 -6.10 6.34 0.72
CA ALA A 114 -5.02 6.96 -0.03
C ALA A 114 -4.84 6.34 -1.42
N ASN A 115 -4.91 5.01 -1.53
CA ASN A 115 -4.89 4.31 -2.81
C ASN A 115 -6.07 4.71 -3.70
N SER A 116 -7.26 4.87 -3.11
CA SER A 116 -8.46 5.32 -3.82
C SER A 116 -8.32 6.78 -4.27
N GLU A 117 -7.71 7.64 -3.46
CA GLU A 117 -7.43 9.03 -3.84
C GLU A 117 -6.38 9.13 -4.96
N TYR A 118 -5.36 8.27 -4.92
CA TYR A 118 -4.43 8.18 -6.04
C TYR A 118 -5.14 7.78 -7.33
N LEU A 119 -6.00 6.76 -7.25
CA LEU A 119 -6.80 6.30 -8.39
C LEU A 119 -7.80 7.37 -8.87
N SER A 120 -8.41 8.15 -7.96
CA SER A 120 -9.39 9.19 -8.28
C SER A 120 -8.79 10.31 -9.14
N GLN A 121 -7.52 10.63 -8.91
CA GLN A 121 -6.74 11.64 -9.62
C GLN A 121 -5.96 11.06 -10.81
N SER A 122 -6.20 9.79 -11.14
CA SER A 122 -5.60 9.10 -12.28
C SER A 122 -6.65 8.83 -13.37
N PHE A 123 -6.20 8.61 -14.61
CA PHE A 123 -7.05 8.30 -15.76
C PHE A 123 -8.17 9.33 -15.97
N ASP A 124 -7.80 10.57 -16.29
CA ASP A 124 -8.74 11.66 -16.53
C ASP A 124 -9.74 11.31 -17.64
N GLY A 125 -11.02 11.59 -17.39
CA GLY A 125 -12.11 11.35 -18.35
C GLY A 125 -12.63 9.91 -18.41
N GLU A 126 -12.00 8.96 -17.73
CA GLU A 126 -12.45 7.57 -17.74
C GLU A 126 -13.61 7.31 -16.77
N GLU A 127 -14.68 6.71 -17.31
CA GLU A 127 -15.88 6.35 -16.54
C GLU A 127 -15.55 5.33 -15.45
N THR A 128 -14.77 4.30 -15.78
CA THR A 128 -14.39 3.21 -14.87
C THR A 128 -12.87 3.10 -14.80
N LYS A 129 -12.35 2.95 -13.58
CA LYS A 129 -10.92 2.79 -13.34
C LYS A 129 -10.64 1.90 -12.13
N GLY A 130 -9.50 1.21 -12.18
CA GLY A 130 -9.15 0.16 -11.22
C GLY A 130 -7.76 0.29 -10.62
N LEU A 131 -7.56 -0.33 -9.45
CA LEU A 131 -6.24 -0.48 -8.84
C LEU A 131 -6.15 -1.86 -8.18
N PHE A 132 -5.21 -2.67 -8.64
CA PHE A 132 -4.88 -3.96 -8.03
C PHE A 132 -3.66 -3.80 -7.11
N LEU A 133 -3.79 -4.22 -5.86
CA LEU A 133 -2.73 -4.18 -4.85
C LEU A 133 -2.35 -5.62 -4.48
N PHE A 134 -1.10 -6.01 -4.74
CA PHE A 134 -0.58 -7.34 -4.41
C PHE A 134 0.44 -7.26 -3.26
N GLY A 135 0.05 -7.78 -2.10
CA GLY A 135 0.95 -7.89 -0.95
C GLY A 135 0.44 -8.91 0.07
N THR A 136 0.34 -8.50 1.34
CA THR A 136 -0.18 -9.38 2.41
C THR A 136 -1.59 -9.89 2.11
N ALA A 137 -2.42 -9.01 1.53
CA ALA A 137 -3.67 -9.34 0.88
C ALA A 137 -3.58 -8.93 -0.60
N THR A 138 -4.45 -9.51 -1.42
CA THR A 138 -4.72 -9.03 -2.77
C THR A 138 -5.98 -8.20 -2.71
N VAL A 139 -5.92 -6.95 -3.19
CA VAL A 139 -7.05 -6.02 -3.17
C VAL A 139 -7.29 -5.50 -4.57
N PHE A 140 -8.55 -5.39 -4.97
CA PHE A 140 -8.97 -4.61 -6.12
C PHE A 140 -9.84 -3.44 -5.64
N ILE A 141 -9.56 -2.24 -6.13
CA ILE A 141 -10.35 -1.02 -5.89
C ILE A 141 -10.89 -0.56 -7.25
N ALA A 142 -12.18 -0.29 -7.33
CA ALA A 142 -12.81 0.30 -8.51
C ALA A 142 -13.48 1.63 -8.18
N LEU A 143 -13.31 2.60 -9.09
CA LEU A 143 -14.10 3.83 -9.13
C LEU A 143 -14.94 3.84 -10.41
N LYS A 144 -16.20 4.28 -10.28
CA LYS A 144 -17.11 4.56 -11.41
C LYS A 144 -17.62 5.98 -11.31
N ASN A 145 -17.44 6.80 -12.34
CA ASN A 145 -17.77 8.23 -12.34
C ASN A 145 -17.19 8.95 -11.11
N ASN A 146 -15.93 8.66 -10.80
CA ASN A 146 -15.20 9.12 -9.62
C ASN A 146 -15.92 8.88 -8.28
N SER A 147 -16.77 7.87 -8.22
CA SER A 147 -17.44 7.39 -7.01
C SER A 147 -16.91 5.99 -6.68
N TYR A 148 -16.72 5.73 -5.40
CA TYR A 148 -16.29 4.44 -4.89
C TYR A 148 -17.31 3.37 -5.27
N TYR A 149 -16.88 2.41 -6.07
CA TYR A 149 -17.78 1.45 -6.67
C TYR A 149 -17.67 0.08 -6.00
N GLU A 150 -16.45 -0.45 -5.88
CA GLU A 150 -16.24 -1.78 -5.33
C GLU A 150 -14.85 -1.92 -4.69
N VAL A 151 -14.77 -2.78 -3.67
CA VAL A 151 -13.51 -3.37 -3.22
C VAL A 151 -13.63 -4.88 -3.02
N ALA A 152 -12.86 -5.62 -3.79
CA ALA A 152 -12.66 -7.06 -3.57
C ALA A 152 -11.35 -7.30 -2.83
N ILE A 153 -11.39 -8.08 -1.75
CA ILE A 153 -10.22 -8.45 -0.95
C ILE A 153 -10.12 -9.97 -0.91
N THR A 154 -8.96 -10.51 -1.27
CA THR A 154 -8.62 -11.92 -1.18
C THR A 154 -7.23 -12.12 -0.58
N LEU A 155 -6.84 -13.39 -0.38
CA LEU A 155 -5.54 -13.73 0.16
C LEU A 155 -4.42 -13.32 -0.79
N GLY A 156 -3.36 -12.74 -0.23
CA GLY A 156 -2.11 -12.53 -0.96
C GLY A 156 -1.40 -13.87 -1.23
N LEU A 157 -0.48 -13.87 -2.19
CA LEU A 157 0.17 -15.08 -2.71
C LEU A 157 0.74 -15.98 -1.62
N ALA A 158 1.56 -15.42 -0.72
CA ALA A 158 2.18 -16.17 0.37
C ALA A 158 1.13 -16.80 1.30
N ARG A 159 0.04 -16.07 1.61
CA ARG A 159 -1.03 -16.56 2.49
C ARG A 159 -1.83 -17.68 1.85
N THR A 160 -2.10 -17.60 0.55
CA THR A 160 -2.71 -18.67 -0.22
C THR A 160 -1.88 -19.95 -0.14
N ILE A 161 -0.57 -19.86 -0.37
CA ILE A 161 0.37 -20.99 -0.30
C ILE A 161 0.42 -21.58 1.12
N ILE A 162 0.60 -20.72 2.15
CA ILE A 162 0.65 -21.16 3.55
C ILE A 162 -0.63 -21.91 3.92
N ASN A 163 -1.80 -21.37 3.56
CA ASN A 163 -3.08 -21.99 3.91
C ASN A 163 -3.27 -23.33 3.22
N LEU A 164 -2.89 -23.45 1.94
CA LEU A 164 -2.95 -24.73 1.24
C LEU A 164 -2.05 -25.78 1.88
N ILE A 165 -0.79 -25.42 2.17
CA ILE A 165 0.17 -26.33 2.84
C ILE A 165 -0.34 -26.72 4.22
N LYS A 166 -0.86 -25.76 5.00
CA LYS A 166 -1.38 -25.99 6.33
C LYS A 166 -2.56 -26.95 6.34
N ASN A 167 -3.47 -26.83 5.37
CA ASN A 167 -4.74 -27.56 5.41
C ASN A 167 -4.72 -28.91 4.67
N ALA A 168 -3.79 -29.12 3.73
CA ALA A 168 -3.66 -30.39 3.03
C ALA A 168 -2.77 -31.37 3.81
N SER A 169 -3.30 -32.52 4.23
CA SER A 169 -2.63 -33.50 5.11
C SER A 169 -1.18 -33.85 4.68
N ILE A 170 -0.97 -34.17 3.41
CA ILE A 170 0.36 -34.56 2.89
C ILE A 170 1.33 -33.36 2.90
N LEU A 171 0.87 -32.19 2.45
CA LEU A 171 1.69 -30.98 2.40
C LEU A 171 2.02 -30.49 3.81
N ASN A 172 1.06 -30.58 4.73
CA ASN A 172 1.22 -30.17 6.12
C ASN A 172 2.36 -30.95 6.77
N LYS A 173 2.28 -32.29 6.72
CA LYS A 173 3.29 -33.19 7.29
C LYS A 173 4.68 -32.94 6.69
N ARG A 174 4.75 -32.62 5.40
CA ARG A 174 6.03 -32.49 4.69
C ARG A 174 6.68 -31.11 4.82
N TYR A 175 5.89 -30.04 4.84
CA TYR A 175 6.41 -28.68 4.64
C TYR A 175 6.00 -27.65 5.70
N TYR A 176 4.90 -27.84 6.44
CA TYR A 176 4.34 -26.77 7.27
C TYR A 176 5.30 -26.30 8.38
N LYS A 177 5.98 -27.23 9.06
CA LYS A 177 6.98 -26.90 10.10
C LYS A 177 8.14 -26.06 9.57
N GLN A 178 8.53 -26.28 8.31
CA GLN A 178 9.60 -25.52 7.66
C GLN A 178 9.13 -24.10 7.33
N ILE A 179 7.94 -23.97 6.73
CA ILE A 179 7.45 -22.67 6.26
C ILE A 179 6.83 -21.80 7.37
N SER A 180 6.47 -22.37 8.53
CA SER A 180 5.79 -21.62 9.60
C SER A 180 6.64 -20.52 10.21
N ASN A 181 7.97 -20.59 10.06
CA ASN A 181 8.93 -19.60 10.55
C ASN A 181 9.47 -18.68 9.44
N MET A 182 9.03 -18.87 8.19
CA MET A 182 9.47 -18.07 7.05
C MET A 182 8.65 -16.78 6.93
N SER A 183 9.30 -15.71 6.46
CA SER A 183 8.63 -14.51 5.97
C SER A 183 7.85 -14.81 4.68
N ASN A 184 6.91 -13.93 4.31
CA ASN A 184 6.14 -14.09 3.07
C ASN A 184 7.04 -14.23 1.82
N LYS A 185 8.15 -13.48 1.76
CA LYS A 185 9.10 -13.54 0.63
C LYS A 185 9.80 -14.89 0.56
N GLU A 186 10.21 -15.43 1.71
CA GLU A 186 10.86 -16.73 1.81
C GLU A 186 9.88 -17.86 1.45
N VAL A 187 8.61 -17.76 1.86
CA VAL A 187 7.56 -18.70 1.46
C VAL A 187 7.38 -18.71 -0.06
N ILE A 188 7.33 -17.53 -0.71
CA ILE A 188 7.20 -17.44 -2.17
C ILE A 188 8.42 -18.08 -2.86
N ALA A 189 9.64 -17.78 -2.39
CA ALA A 189 10.87 -18.35 -2.95
C ALA A 189 10.95 -19.87 -2.77
N PHE A 190 10.57 -20.38 -1.58
CA PHE A 190 10.44 -21.80 -1.30
C PHE A 190 9.43 -22.45 -2.24
N ALA A 191 8.25 -21.86 -2.39
CA ALA A 191 7.20 -22.45 -3.20
C ALA A 191 7.58 -22.56 -4.68
N LYS A 192 8.28 -21.53 -5.20
CA LYS A 192 8.78 -21.49 -6.57
C LYS A 192 9.72 -22.66 -6.90
N THR A 193 10.46 -23.16 -5.91
CA THR A 193 11.50 -24.18 -6.10
C THR A 193 11.06 -25.58 -5.64
N VAL A 194 10.44 -25.68 -4.47
CA VAL A 194 10.13 -26.97 -3.81
C VAL A 194 8.75 -27.51 -4.18
N ILE A 195 7.79 -26.62 -4.45
CA ILE A 195 6.40 -26.98 -4.81
C ILE A 195 5.90 -26.14 -6.01
N PRO A 196 6.61 -26.19 -7.16
CA PRO A 196 6.39 -25.27 -8.27
C PRO A 196 4.96 -25.29 -8.83
N ASN A 197 4.27 -26.43 -8.78
CA ASN A 197 2.87 -26.54 -9.23
C ASN A 197 1.90 -25.75 -8.34
N ILE A 198 2.12 -25.73 -7.01
CA ILE A 198 1.33 -24.92 -6.08
C ILE A 198 1.60 -23.44 -6.31
N TYR A 199 2.87 -23.09 -6.48
CA TYR A 199 3.26 -21.72 -6.82
C TYR A 199 2.58 -21.26 -8.11
N ARG A 200 2.67 -22.05 -9.20
CA ARG A 200 2.06 -21.72 -10.49
C ARG A 200 0.54 -21.62 -10.40
N GLY A 201 -0.13 -22.56 -9.73
CA GLY A 201 -1.58 -22.50 -9.51
C GLY A 201 -2.00 -21.25 -8.72
N SER A 202 -1.19 -20.83 -7.75
CA SER A 202 -1.45 -19.61 -6.98
C SER A 202 -1.29 -18.35 -7.84
N ILE A 203 -0.31 -18.30 -8.75
CA ILE A 203 -0.16 -17.20 -9.72
C ILE A 203 -1.35 -17.17 -10.69
N ILE A 204 -1.76 -18.32 -11.24
CA ILE A 204 -2.93 -18.42 -12.14
C ILE A 204 -4.19 -17.89 -11.44
N SER A 205 -4.38 -18.20 -10.15
CA SER A 205 -5.48 -17.68 -9.35
C SER A 205 -5.48 -16.15 -9.25
N LEU A 206 -4.31 -15.53 -9.06
CA LEU A 206 -4.19 -14.06 -9.05
C LEU A 206 -4.43 -13.45 -10.43
N GLU A 207 -3.93 -14.06 -11.49
CA GLU A 207 -4.16 -13.63 -12.88
C GLU A 207 -5.64 -13.74 -13.27
N GLY A 208 -6.30 -14.82 -12.82
CA GLY A 208 -7.74 -15.01 -12.96
C GLY A 208 -8.54 -13.95 -12.21
N PHE A 209 -8.12 -13.59 -10.98
CA PHE A 209 -8.73 -12.51 -10.22
C PHE A 209 -8.65 -11.16 -10.95
N ILE A 210 -7.51 -10.82 -11.55
CA ILE A 210 -7.37 -9.61 -12.38
C ILE A 210 -8.35 -9.65 -13.54
N THR A 211 -8.38 -10.78 -14.27
CA THR A 211 -9.23 -10.97 -15.45
C THR A 211 -10.70 -10.80 -15.10
N GLU A 212 -11.15 -11.45 -14.02
CA GLU A 212 -12.54 -11.38 -13.56
C GLU A 212 -12.93 -9.96 -13.14
N CYS A 213 -12.09 -9.28 -12.35
CA CYS A 213 -12.37 -7.91 -11.92
C CYS A 213 -12.41 -6.95 -13.13
N LYS A 214 -11.52 -7.15 -14.10
CA LYS A 214 -11.49 -6.36 -15.33
C LYS A 214 -12.75 -6.58 -16.18
N ASN A 215 -13.21 -7.82 -16.30
CA ASN A 215 -14.44 -8.17 -17.01
C ASN A 215 -15.67 -7.50 -16.36
N ILE A 216 -15.83 -7.68 -15.05
CA ILE A 216 -17.03 -7.24 -14.32
C ILE A 216 -17.06 -5.73 -14.11
N TYR A 217 -15.95 -5.14 -13.66
CA TYR A 217 -15.95 -3.78 -13.11
C TYR A 217 -15.35 -2.74 -14.04
N LEU A 218 -14.52 -3.15 -15.00
CA LEU A 218 -13.80 -2.23 -15.89
C LEU A 218 -14.25 -2.33 -17.36
N ASN A 219 -15.30 -3.10 -17.68
CA ASN A 219 -15.78 -3.31 -19.05
C ASN A 219 -14.65 -3.70 -20.02
N ASN A 220 -13.70 -4.51 -19.55
CA ASN A 220 -12.51 -4.90 -20.31
C ASN A 220 -11.55 -3.77 -20.74
N LYS A 221 -11.69 -2.56 -20.18
CA LYS A 221 -10.75 -1.47 -20.38
C LYS A 221 -9.43 -1.70 -19.63
N ASN A 222 -8.36 -1.10 -20.12
CA ASN A 222 -7.03 -1.09 -19.49
C ASN A 222 -6.82 0.16 -18.62
N THR A 223 -7.88 0.65 -17.98
CA THR A 223 -7.87 1.85 -17.14
C THR A 223 -7.58 1.47 -15.69
N TYR A 224 -6.48 0.75 -15.48
CA TYR A 224 -6.12 0.29 -14.14
C TYR A 224 -4.62 0.29 -13.91
N PHE A 225 -4.23 0.37 -12.64
CA PHE A 225 -2.87 0.13 -12.19
C PHE A 225 -2.73 -1.20 -11.47
N ILE A 226 -1.50 -1.71 -11.44
CA ILE A 226 -1.06 -2.78 -10.55
C ILE A 226 -0.01 -2.19 -9.60
N SER A 227 -0.08 -2.50 -8.32
CA SER A 227 0.87 -2.01 -7.31
C SER A 227 1.06 -3.08 -6.23
N GLY A 228 1.99 -2.82 -5.30
CA GLY A 228 2.27 -3.68 -4.16
C GLY A 228 3.57 -4.48 -4.29
N GLY A 229 3.97 -5.13 -3.17
CA GLY A 229 5.25 -5.82 -3.07
C GLY A 229 5.38 -7.08 -3.93
N ASP A 230 4.24 -7.66 -4.32
CA ASP A 230 4.16 -8.89 -5.11
C ASP A 230 3.71 -8.59 -6.56
N ALA A 231 3.56 -7.32 -6.94
CA ALA A 231 3.12 -6.90 -8.28
C ALA A 231 3.94 -7.50 -9.42
N ASN A 232 5.27 -7.51 -9.26
CA ASN A 232 6.22 -8.02 -10.26
C ASN A 232 6.16 -9.55 -10.47
N LEU A 233 5.35 -10.27 -9.69
CA LEU A 233 5.14 -11.72 -9.84
C LEU A 233 4.03 -12.06 -10.82
N ILE A 234 3.21 -11.09 -11.22
CA ILE A 234 2.15 -11.27 -12.21
C ILE A 234 2.78 -11.46 -13.60
N SER A 235 2.05 -11.98 -14.60
CA SER A 235 2.58 -12.03 -15.97
C SER A 235 2.71 -10.62 -16.59
N GLN A 236 3.71 -10.48 -17.48
CA GLN A 236 3.94 -9.27 -18.28
C GLN A 236 2.74 -8.81 -19.10
N ASN A 237 1.84 -9.74 -19.45
CA ASN A 237 0.60 -9.42 -20.14
C ASN A 237 -0.32 -8.50 -19.33
N PHE A 238 -0.11 -8.39 -18.02
CA PHE A 238 -0.82 -7.47 -17.13
C PHE A 238 0.06 -6.32 -16.61
N HIS A 239 1.39 -6.34 -16.87
CA HIS A 239 2.37 -5.44 -16.26
C HIS A 239 2.50 -4.05 -16.91
N GLN A 240 1.74 -3.72 -17.96
CA GLN A 240 1.86 -2.41 -18.63
C GLN A 240 1.64 -1.21 -17.68
N PHE A 241 1.14 -1.43 -16.46
CA PHE A 241 0.74 -0.38 -15.52
C PHE A 241 1.20 -0.65 -14.08
N ILE A 242 2.42 -1.18 -13.87
CA ILE A 242 2.95 -1.25 -12.50
C ILE A 242 3.26 0.16 -12.00
N GLU A 243 2.52 0.59 -11.00
CA GLU A 243 2.70 1.88 -10.34
C GLU A 243 3.26 1.67 -8.93
N GLU A 244 4.38 2.32 -8.64
CA GLU A 244 5.06 2.19 -7.36
C GLU A 244 4.55 3.22 -6.35
N GLU A 245 4.51 2.79 -5.08
CA GLU A 245 4.23 3.67 -3.94
C GLU A 245 2.90 4.45 -4.02
N THR A 246 1.87 3.85 -4.63
CA THR A 246 0.51 4.41 -4.77
C THR A 246 -0.07 4.94 -3.45
N THR A 247 0.10 4.23 -2.33
CA THR A 247 -0.32 4.69 -1.00
C THR A 247 0.35 6.01 -0.61
N SER A 248 1.66 6.12 -0.82
CA SER A 248 2.43 7.32 -0.44
C SER A 248 2.06 8.52 -1.32
N LYS A 249 1.86 8.28 -2.62
CA LYS A 249 1.36 9.30 -3.56
C LYS A 249 -0.04 9.75 -3.16
N GLY A 250 -0.91 8.82 -2.77
CA GLY A 250 -2.24 9.07 -2.22
C GLY A 250 -2.22 9.96 -0.98
N TYR A 251 -1.36 9.69 0.00
CA TYR A 251 -1.22 10.55 1.18
C TYR A 251 -0.82 11.98 0.82
N LEU A 252 0.11 12.14 -0.13
CA LEU A 252 0.49 13.47 -0.61
C LEU A 252 -0.66 14.19 -1.33
N LEU A 253 -1.51 13.48 -2.08
CA LEU A 253 -2.71 14.04 -2.69
C LEU A 253 -3.73 14.51 -1.65
N MET A 254 -4.02 13.68 -0.64
CA MET A 254 -4.92 14.05 0.46
C MET A 254 -4.43 15.30 1.19
N TYR A 255 -3.12 15.39 1.46
CA TYR A 255 -2.53 16.59 2.05
C TYR A 255 -2.66 17.83 1.16
N LYS A 256 -2.46 17.69 -0.15
CA LYS A 256 -2.64 18.78 -1.12
C LYS A 256 -4.11 19.24 -1.17
N ASN A 257 -5.07 18.33 -1.05
CA ASN A 257 -6.50 18.67 -0.98
C ASN A 257 -6.82 19.43 0.31
N TYR A 258 -6.33 18.95 1.46
CA TYR A 258 -6.44 19.66 2.73
C TYR A 258 -5.95 21.11 2.61
N LYS A 259 -4.78 21.32 1.99
CA LYS A 259 -4.24 22.65 1.72
C LYS A 259 -5.14 23.48 0.82
N LYS A 260 -5.68 22.94 -0.28
CA LYS A 260 -6.60 23.68 -1.16
C LYS A 260 -7.86 24.14 -0.41
N ILE A 261 -8.40 23.32 0.49
CA ILE A 261 -9.60 23.63 1.26
C ILE A 261 -9.33 24.72 2.32
N HIS A 262 -8.18 24.67 2.99
CA HIS A 262 -7.91 25.49 4.19
C HIS A 262 -6.93 26.66 4.00
N THR A 263 -6.34 26.82 2.80
CA THR A 263 -5.42 27.94 2.51
C THR A 263 -5.95 28.91 1.44
N ASN A 264 -7.12 28.62 0.85
CA ASN A 264 -7.85 29.53 -0.05
C ASN A 264 -8.99 30.28 0.69
N GLN A 265 -8.91 30.36 2.02
CA GLN A 265 -9.60 31.31 2.89
C GLN A 265 -8.56 32.28 3.43
#